data_AF-A0A836BZM4-F1
#
_entry.id   AF-A0A836BZM4-F1
#
_cell.length_a   1.000
_cell.length_b   1.000
_cell.length_c   1.000
_cell.angle_alpha   90.00
_cell.angle_beta   90.00
_cell.angle_gamma   90.00
#
_symmetry.space_group_name_H-M   'P 1'
#
loop_
_entity.id
_entity.type
_entity.pdbx_description
1 polymer ?
#
loop_
_entity_poly.entity_id
_entity_poly.type
_entity_poly.pdbx_seq_one_letter_code
_entity_poly.pdbx_strand_id
1 'polypeptide(L)'
;MIRKLDSGQPINVVAWGSSVTSEYGGCGTESSRNFLLTPGIPRRCDPWLNTDTATDERDGFATGWGTLFMRLLNDTWPHQDHKFANNGVAGCMLFCDLDSTCEQSVLPNPLDLIIMENMHTWTMPEHIEAAIRNVIHDASIMSPDASRPAVILYNSYAVVETVETVEWTECIAHQRCNTSCIPEANGFKHSVGKALPQTHEPQTLELGALYGIDVLSSNTFLHMLMRDGLMPREGVAACEALSKLFMDTIHPRMLGRYMMGELLFASLQRARDWLQAHPDAVAPGLPMRPYANGSLLLEQKRCYMSTVHGPEFQHHMHAHNVPKSYLDVVSSHGWQLVFYDNNQTHRHKPGLVAWHPDSVLQFRINTDMRQPGFDPGGVAGKCQPDVLVACKRIVCKREKR
;
A
#
# COMPACT_ATOMS: atom_id res chain seq x y z
N MET A 1 -13.44 -15.80 3.55
CA MET A 1 -12.04 -16.22 3.80
C MET A 1 -11.90 -17.23 4.94
N ILE A 2 -12.19 -16.95 6.23
CA ILE A 2 -11.92 -17.91 7.32
C ILE A 2 -12.57 -19.29 7.10
N ARG A 3 -13.84 -19.34 6.68
CA ARG A 3 -14.51 -20.61 6.32
C ARG A 3 -13.76 -21.38 5.20
N LYS A 4 -13.11 -20.67 4.28
CA LYS A 4 -12.27 -21.23 3.21
C LYS A 4 -11.02 -21.90 3.82
N LEU A 5 -10.32 -21.18 4.69
CA LEU A 5 -9.17 -21.70 5.45
C LEU A 5 -9.53 -22.92 6.29
N ASP A 6 -10.62 -22.87 7.07
CA ASP A 6 -11.10 -24.00 7.89
C ASP A 6 -11.50 -25.23 7.06
N SER A 7 -11.88 -25.04 5.79
CA SER A 7 -12.17 -26.12 4.85
C SER A 7 -10.92 -26.67 4.12
N GLY A 8 -9.72 -26.20 4.48
CA GLY A 8 -8.47 -26.61 3.86
C GLY A 8 -8.30 -26.08 2.42
N GLN A 9 -8.93 -24.96 2.07
CA GLN A 9 -8.79 -24.34 0.75
C GLN A 9 -7.72 -23.24 0.76
N PRO A 10 -6.99 -23.05 -0.35
CA PRO A 10 -5.96 -22.02 -0.45
C PRO A 10 -6.57 -20.62 -0.43
N ILE A 11 -5.78 -19.65 0.02
CA ILE A 11 -6.11 -18.22 -0.09
C ILE A 11 -5.05 -17.46 -0.87
N ASN A 12 -5.48 -16.42 -1.58
CA ASN A 12 -4.60 -15.43 -2.19
C ASN A 12 -4.67 -14.12 -1.40
N VAL A 13 -3.51 -13.67 -0.94
CA VAL A 13 -3.32 -12.47 -0.12
C VAL A 13 -2.54 -11.43 -0.94
N VAL A 14 -2.95 -10.17 -0.89
CA VAL A 14 -2.15 -9.04 -1.38
C VAL A 14 -1.87 -8.06 -0.24
N ALA A 15 -0.67 -7.50 -0.22
CA ALA A 15 -0.29 -6.40 0.65
C ALA A 15 0.05 -5.15 -0.18
N TRP A 16 -0.56 -4.02 0.14
CA TRP A 16 -0.22 -2.70 -0.40
C TRP A 16 0.35 -1.80 0.68
N GLY A 17 1.28 -0.93 0.32
CA GLY A 17 1.79 0.06 1.26
C GLY A 17 3.04 0.77 0.78
N SER A 18 3.77 1.31 1.74
CA SER A 18 4.97 2.11 1.57
C SER A 18 6.25 1.25 1.51
N SER A 19 7.39 1.83 1.89
CA SER A 19 8.65 1.10 2.10
C SER A 19 8.54 0.03 3.18
N VAL A 20 7.69 0.21 4.20
CA VAL A 20 7.43 -0.82 5.23
C VAL A 20 6.89 -2.09 4.59
N THR A 21 5.99 -1.97 3.63
CA THR A 21 5.48 -3.11 2.88
C THR A 21 6.49 -3.57 1.84
N SER A 22 7.04 -2.68 1.02
CA SER A 22 7.87 -3.08 -0.13
C SER A 22 9.18 -3.75 0.27
N GLU A 23 9.88 -3.21 1.27
CA GLU A 23 11.22 -3.65 1.66
C GLU A 23 11.16 -4.64 2.85
N TYR A 24 10.12 -4.55 3.69
CA TYR A 24 10.03 -5.32 4.94
C TYR A 24 8.79 -6.22 5.03
N GLY A 25 7.94 -6.26 4.02
CA GLY A 25 6.75 -7.09 3.95
C GLY A 25 6.98 -8.54 3.54
N GLY A 26 8.20 -8.95 3.26
CA GLY A 26 8.46 -10.31 2.78
C GLY A 26 8.58 -10.31 1.27
N CYS A 27 8.48 -11.49 0.68
CA CYS A 27 8.61 -11.73 -0.76
C CYS A 27 7.71 -10.81 -1.62
N GLY A 28 8.19 -9.58 -1.81
CA GLY A 28 8.04 -8.82 -3.02
C GLY A 28 9.07 -9.36 -3.98
N THR A 29 8.65 -9.54 -5.21
CA THR A 29 9.61 -9.43 -6.30
C THR A 29 10.29 -8.06 -6.13
N GLU A 30 11.61 -8.02 -5.98
CA GLU A 30 12.43 -6.84 -6.34
C GLU A 30 12.03 -6.30 -7.74
N SER A 31 11.34 -7.16 -8.50
CA SER A 31 10.79 -6.98 -9.82
C SER A 31 9.25 -6.93 -9.93
N SER A 32 8.48 -6.46 -8.93
CA SER A 32 7.03 -6.21 -9.14
C SER A 32 6.84 -5.17 -10.25
N ARG A 33 7.88 -4.37 -10.53
CA ARG A 33 7.99 -3.54 -11.74
C ARG A 33 8.38 -4.26 -13.04
N ASN A 34 9.17 -5.35 -13.02
CA ASN A 34 9.34 -6.17 -14.24
C ASN A 34 8.08 -6.99 -14.55
N PHE A 35 7.18 -7.10 -13.58
CA PHE A 35 5.89 -7.75 -13.74
C PHE A 35 4.95 -7.00 -14.67
N LEU A 36 4.97 -5.67 -14.61
CA LEU A 36 4.26 -4.79 -15.54
C LEU A 36 4.83 -4.87 -16.97
N LEU A 37 6.03 -5.42 -17.15
CA LEU A 37 6.73 -5.51 -18.44
C LEU A 37 6.89 -6.95 -18.97
N THR A 38 6.59 -7.96 -18.16
CA THR A 38 6.58 -9.37 -18.57
C THR A 38 5.21 -9.96 -18.24
N PRO A 39 4.25 -9.97 -19.19
CA PRO A 39 2.97 -10.61 -18.95
C PRO A 39 3.20 -12.10 -18.66
N GLY A 40 2.86 -12.56 -17.46
CA GLY A 40 2.41 -13.94 -17.31
C GLY A 40 2.88 -14.79 -16.13
N ILE A 41 3.76 -14.39 -15.21
CA ILE A 41 4.11 -15.31 -14.10
C ILE A 41 4.36 -14.60 -12.77
N PRO A 42 3.37 -14.63 -11.83
CA PRO A 42 3.60 -14.34 -10.42
C PRO A 42 4.71 -15.27 -9.98
N ARG A 43 5.91 -14.75 -9.68
CA ARG A 43 6.84 -15.54 -8.89
C ARG A 43 6.16 -15.69 -7.53
N ARG A 44 5.47 -16.81 -7.40
CA ARG A 44 4.83 -17.25 -6.16
C ARG A 44 5.93 -17.23 -5.12
N CYS A 45 5.66 -16.53 -4.03
CA CYS A 45 6.37 -16.75 -2.78
C CYS A 45 6.06 -18.20 -2.44
N ASP A 46 7.00 -19.10 -2.69
CA ASP A 46 6.87 -20.44 -2.16
C ASP A 46 7.14 -20.31 -0.66
N PRO A 47 6.13 -20.53 0.20
CA PRO A 47 6.31 -20.44 1.65
C PRO A 47 7.36 -21.44 2.17
N TRP A 48 7.79 -22.40 1.33
CA TRP A 48 8.80 -23.40 1.63
C TRP A 48 10.22 -23.02 1.15
N LEU A 49 10.43 -21.82 0.61
CA LEU A 49 11.76 -21.37 0.21
C LEU A 49 12.70 -21.27 1.42
N ASN A 50 13.77 -22.05 1.33
CA ASN A 50 14.75 -22.36 2.36
C ASN A 50 15.26 -21.12 3.11
N THR A 51 15.10 -21.10 4.44
CA THR A 51 15.53 -20.01 5.33
C THR A 51 17.05 -19.86 5.46
N ASP A 52 17.81 -20.81 4.93
CA ASP A 52 19.26 -20.95 5.17
C ASP A 52 20.14 -19.91 4.44
N THR A 53 19.56 -19.06 3.58
CA THR A 53 20.35 -18.06 2.81
C THR A 53 20.17 -16.61 3.27
N ALA A 54 19.32 -16.32 4.26
CA ALA A 54 19.12 -14.96 4.75
C ALA A 54 20.23 -14.57 5.75
N THR A 55 21.36 -14.11 5.23
CA THR A 55 22.50 -13.69 6.06
C THR A 55 22.57 -12.17 6.27
N ASP A 56 21.80 -11.38 5.51
CA ASP A 56 21.72 -9.92 5.69
C ASP A 56 20.44 -9.54 6.46
N GLU A 57 20.52 -8.58 7.41
CA GLU A 57 19.33 -7.99 8.05
C GLU A 57 18.39 -7.34 7.00
N ARG A 58 18.91 -7.05 5.81
CA ARG A 58 18.20 -6.58 4.62
C ARG A 58 17.58 -7.69 3.76
N ASP A 59 17.86 -8.97 4.01
CA ASP A 59 17.18 -10.09 3.34
C ASP A 59 15.75 -10.23 3.88
N GLY A 60 14.94 -9.21 3.60
CA GLY A 60 13.53 -9.11 3.96
C GLY A 60 12.69 -10.18 3.28
N PHE A 61 13.23 -10.92 2.30
CA PHE A 61 12.52 -11.98 1.57
C PHE A 61 12.06 -13.10 2.52
N ALA A 62 12.97 -13.69 3.29
CA ALA A 62 12.65 -14.78 4.21
C ALA A 62 12.08 -14.30 5.56
N THR A 63 12.31 -13.03 5.91
CA THR A 63 12.08 -12.53 7.28
C THR A 63 11.13 -11.34 7.38
N GLY A 64 10.55 -10.90 6.27
CA GLY A 64 9.59 -9.82 6.25
C GLY A 64 8.26 -10.20 6.91
N TRP A 65 7.52 -9.20 7.37
CA TRP A 65 6.31 -9.39 8.17
C TRP A 65 5.23 -10.21 7.44
N GLY A 66 5.11 -10.06 6.12
CA GLY A 66 4.15 -10.83 5.30
C GLY A 66 4.60 -12.28 5.11
N THR A 67 5.90 -12.54 4.96
CA THR A 67 6.44 -13.91 4.98
C THR A 67 6.15 -14.59 6.32
N LEU A 68 6.36 -13.88 7.43
CA LEU A 68 6.06 -14.38 8.78
C LEU A 68 4.55 -14.62 8.98
N PHE A 69 3.71 -13.70 8.53
CA PHE A 69 2.26 -13.86 8.52
C PHE A 69 1.83 -15.11 7.74
N MET A 70 2.37 -15.32 6.53
CA MET A 70 2.03 -16.49 5.71
C MET A 70 2.55 -17.79 6.33
N ARG A 71 3.68 -17.76 7.02
CA ARG A 71 4.19 -18.92 7.78
C ARG A 71 3.22 -19.30 8.90
N LEU A 72 2.83 -18.35 9.75
CA LEU A 72 1.85 -18.58 10.82
C LEU A 72 0.51 -19.08 10.26
N LEU A 73 0.10 -18.52 9.12
CA LEU A 73 -1.09 -18.95 8.38
C LEU A 73 -0.97 -20.41 7.94
N ASN A 74 0.14 -20.81 7.31
CA ASN A 74 0.36 -22.18 6.84
C ASN A 74 0.56 -23.19 7.98
N ASP A 75 1.17 -22.77 9.09
CA ASP A 75 1.31 -23.62 10.28
C ASP A 75 -0.07 -23.91 10.89
N THR A 76 -1.02 -23.00 10.75
CA THR A 76 -2.38 -23.11 11.31
C THR A 76 -3.39 -23.74 10.35
N TRP A 77 -3.32 -23.39 9.07
CA TRP A 77 -4.13 -23.91 7.98
C TRP A 77 -3.20 -24.41 6.86
N PRO A 78 -2.68 -25.64 6.96
CA PRO A 78 -1.70 -26.13 6.02
C PRO A 78 -2.26 -26.28 4.61
N HIS A 79 -1.71 -25.51 3.66
CA HIS A 79 -1.97 -25.68 2.23
C HIS A 79 -0.79 -25.18 1.39
N GLN A 80 -0.38 -25.97 0.39
CA GLN A 80 0.78 -25.64 -0.46
C GLN A 80 0.51 -24.48 -1.43
N ASP A 81 -0.75 -24.27 -1.82
CA ASP A 81 -1.14 -23.22 -2.79
C ASP A 81 -1.56 -21.89 -2.15
N HIS A 82 -1.27 -21.65 -0.88
CA HIS A 82 -1.39 -20.30 -0.31
C HIS A 82 -0.47 -19.33 -1.08
N LYS A 83 -0.98 -18.15 -1.44
CA LYS A 83 -0.21 -17.15 -2.19
C LYS A 83 -0.22 -15.81 -1.49
N PHE A 84 0.90 -15.13 -1.55
CA PHE A 84 1.09 -13.76 -1.08
C PHE A 84 1.72 -12.92 -2.18
N ALA A 85 1.17 -11.74 -2.42
CA ALA A 85 1.70 -10.73 -3.32
C ALA A 85 2.00 -9.46 -2.54
N ASN A 86 3.24 -9.00 -2.58
CA ASN A 86 3.67 -7.75 -1.95
C ASN A 86 3.76 -6.66 -3.04
N ASN A 87 2.80 -5.75 -3.01
CA ASN A 87 2.66 -4.58 -3.89
C ASN A 87 3.02 -3.29 -3.13
N GLY A 88 3.97 -3.35 -2.20
CA GLY A 88 4.48 -2.13 -1.57
C GLY A 88 5.31 -1.30 -2.55
N VAL A 89 5.26 0.02 -2.41
CA VAL A 89 6.11 0.95 -3.14
C VAL A 89 6.86 1.87 -2.17
N ALA A 90 8.19 1.71 -2.11
CA ALA A 90 9.04 2.53 -1.25
C ALA A 90 8.90 4.04 -1.56
N GLY A 91 8.73 4.84 -0.50
CA GLY A 91 8.56 6.29 -0.60
C GLY A 91 7.19 6.74 -1.13
N CYS A 92 6.24 5.82 -1.27
CA CYS A 92 4.86 6.12 -1.62
C CYS A 92 3.95 5.92 -0.40
N MET A 93 2.88 6.71 -0.33
CA MET A 93 1.76 6.49 0.58
C MET A 93 0.76 5.54 -0.09
N LEU A 94 -0.20 5.02 0.67
CA LEU A 94 -1.20 4.05 0.19
C LEU A 94 -1.91 4.49 -1.11
N PHE A 95 -2.19 5.80 -1.25
CA PHE A 95 -2.88 6.33 -2.43
C PHE A 95 -1.99 6.50 -3.68
N CYS A 96 -0.67 6.63 -3.52
CA CYS A 96 0.21 6.91 -4.67
C CYS A 96 0.17 5.79 -5.71
N ASP A 97 0.08 4.55 -5.24
CA ASP A 97 0.01 3.37 -6.11
C ASP A 97 -1.42 3.13 -6.59
N LEU A 98 -2.39 3.15 -5.67
CA LEU A 98 -3.79 2.86 -5.98
C LEU A 98 -4.38 3.77 -7.06
N ASP A 99 -3.95 5.03 -7.15
CA ASP A 99 -4.44 5.97 -8.17
C ASP A 99 -3.71 5.87 -9.52
N SER A 100 -2.53 5.24 -9.55
CA SER A 100 -1.62 5.30 -10.70
C SER A 100 -1.42 3.97 -11.42
N THR A 101 -1.67 2.82 -10.78
CA THR A 101 -1.37 1.51 -11.36
C THR A 101 -2.63 0.70 -11.69
N CYS A 102 -2.64 0.13 -12.90
CA CYS A 102 -3.70 -0.74 -13.41
C CYS A 102 -3.53 -2.18 -12.90
N GLU A 103 -3.39 -2.33 -11.59
CA GLU A 103 -2.95 -3.61 -10.99
C GLU A 103 -4.00 -4.71 -11.07
N GLN A 104 -5.24 -4.38 -11.43
CA GLN A 104 -6.32 -5.35 -11.63
C GLN A 104 -5.92 -6.53 -12.51
N SER A 105 -5.02 -6.31 -13.48
CA SER A 105 -4.53 -7.37 -14.39
C SER A 105 -3.47 -8.31 -13.77
N VAL A 106 -2.82 -7.90 -12.68
CA VAL A 106 -1.72 -8.64 -12.04
C VAL A 106 -2.08 -9.18 -10.66
N LEU A 107 -3.19 -8.73 -10.08
CA LEU A 107 -3.69 -9.26 -8.81
C LEU A 107 -4.14 -10.72 -8.97
N PRO A 108 -3.89 -11.57 -7.96
CA PRO A 108 -4.37 -12.94 -7.99
C PRO A 108 -5.91 -12.98 -7.99
N ASN A 109 -6.48 -13.82 -8.86
CA ASN A 109 -7.93 -14.06 -8.93
C ASN A 109 -8.22 -15.55 -8.60
N PRO A 110 -9.05 -15.87 -7.60
CA PRO A 110 -9.79 -14.94 -6.72
C PRO A 110 -8.88 -14.28 -5.69
N LEU A 111 -9.22 -13.05 -5.27
CA LEU A 111 -8.55 -12.36 -4.17
C LEU A 111 -9.32 -12.64 -2.87
N ASP A 112 -8.64 -13.13 -1.83
CA ASP A 112 -9.28 -13.54 -0.57
C ASP A 112 -9.03 -12.56 0.58
N LEU A 113 -7.84 -11.97 0.61
CA LEU A 113 -7.41 -11.02 1.64
C LEU A 113 -6.58 -9.89 1.04
N ILE A 114 -6.86 -8.68 1.49
CA ILE A 114 -6.09 -7.48 1.23
C ILE A 114 -5.56 -6.94 2.56
N ILE A 115 -4.27 -6.63 2.59
CA ILE A 115 -3.63 -5.92 3.70
C ILE A 115 -3.20 -4.55 3.15
N MET A 116 -3.75 -3.47 3.69
CA MET A 116 -3.36 -2.11 3.34
C MET A 116 -2.54 -1.53 4.48
N GLU A 117 -1.26 -1.29 4.26
CA GLU A 117 -0.40 -0.60 5.21
C GLU A 117 -0.47 0.91 4.95
N ASN A 118 -0.91 1.63 5.97
CA ASN A 118 -1.09 3.07 5.96
C ASN A 118 -0.08 3.73 6.91
N MET A 119 0.86 4.49 6.33
CA MET A 119 1.73 5.40 7.06
C MET A 119 0.89 6.54 7.64
N HIS A 120 0.48 6.35 8.88
CA HIS A 120 -0.59 7.10 9.51
C HIS A 120 -0.32 8.61 9.61
N THR A 121 0.92 8.95 9.89
CA THR A 121 1.38 10.33 10.12
C THR A 121 1.30 11.21 8.86
N TRP A 122 1.25 10.62 7.66
CA TRP A 122 1.39 11.38 6.40
C TRP A 122 0.17 11.30 5.49
N THR A 123 -0.82 10.47 5.83
CA THR A 123 -1.97 10.24 4.95
C THR A 123 -3.23 10.87 5.54
N MET A 124 -3.84 11.76 4.76
CA MET A 124 -5.12 12.39 5.12
C MET A 124 -6.25 11.33 5.11
N PRO A 125 -7.22 11.37 6.05
CA PRO A 125 -8.31 10.41 6.13
C PRO A 125 -9.10 10.23 4.82
N GLU A 126 -9.30 11.32 4.07
CA GLU A 126 -10.03 11.30 2.80
C GLU A 126 -9.31 10.46 1.75
N HIS A 127 -7.97 10.48 1.74
CA HIS A 127 -7.18 9.64 0.84
C HIS A 127 -7.22 8.17 1.26
N ILE A 128 -7.28 7.88 2.56
CA ILE A 128 -7.44 6.51 3.07
C ILE A 128 -8.81 5.96 2.68
N GLU A 129 -9.87 6.76 2.85
CA GLU A 129 -11.20 6.37 2.41
C GLU A 129 -11.24 6.10 0.90
N ALA A 130 -10.69 7.01 0.09
CA ALA A 130 -10.63 6.84 -1.36
C ALA A 130 -9.90 5.54 -1.73
N ALA A 131 -8.76 5.26 -1.09
CA ALA A 131 -8.01 4.03 -1.24
C ALA A 131 -8.86 2.78 -0.93
N ILE A 132 -9.53 2.75 0.23
CA ILE A 132 -10.41 1.64 0.64
C ILE A 132 -11.50 1.41 -0.41
N ARG A 133 -12.21 2.48 -0.82
CA ARG A 133 -13.29 2.40 -1.81
C ARG A 133 -12.80 1.86 -3.15
N ASN A 134 -11.68 2.39 -3.64
CA ASN A 134 -11.08 2.01 -4.91
C ASN A 134 -10.67 0.54 -4.90
N VAL A 135 -10.04 0.08 -3.82
CA VAL A 135 -9.61 -1.31 -3.66
C VAL A 135 -10.79 -2.28 -3.60
N ILE A 136 -11.81 -1.97 -2.79
CA ILE A 136 -13.02 -2.80 -2.68
C ILE A 136 -13.77 -2.85 -4.02
N HIS A 137 -13.88 -1.70 -4.70
CA HIS A 137 -14.51 -1.62 -6.01
C HIS A 137 -13.78 -2.48 -7.04
N ASP A 138 -12.46 -2.31 -7.15
CA ASP A 138 -11.61 -3.08 -8.06
C ASP A 138 -11.73 -4.59 -7.82
N ALA A 139 -11.65 -5.00 -6.55
CA ALA A 139 -11.81 -6.40 -6.18
C ALA A 139 -13.20 -6.95 -6.56
N SER A 140 -14.26 -6.14 -6.40
CA SER A 140 -15.62 -6.54 -6.79
C SER A 140 -15.78 -6.70 -8.31
N ILE A 141 -15.06 -5.91 -9.12
CA ILE A 141 -15.03 -6.04 -10.57
C ILE A 141 -14.27 -7.30 -10.98
N MET A 142 -13.14 -7.58 -10.33
CA MET A 142 -12.28 -8.71 -10.68
C MET A 142 -12.90 -10.07 -10.35
N SER A 143 -13.78 -10.13 -9.36
CA SER A 143 -14.36 -11.38 -8.88
C SER A 143 -15.89 -11.25 -8.70
N PRO A 144 -16.66 -11.08 -9.80
CA PRO A 144 -18.10 -10.86 -9.72
C PRO A 144 -18.86 -12.03 -9.07
N ASP A 145 -18.31 -13.25 -9.19
CA ASP A 145 -18.89 -14.47 -8.62
C ASP A 145 -18.27 -14.89 -7.27
N ALA A 146 -17.23 -14.20 -6.80
CA ALA A 146 -16.58 -14.55 -5.53
C ALA A 146 -17.10 -13.70 -4.37
N SER A 147 -17.00 -14.25 -3.16
CA SER A 147 -17.11 -13.44 -1.95
C SER A 147 -16.07 -12.32 -1.99
N ARG A 148 -16.49 -11.09 -1.68
CA ARG A 148 -15.58 -9.94 -1.56
C ARG A 148 -14.36 -10.31 -0.69
N PRO A 149 -13.15 -9.86 -1.04
CA PRO A 149 -11.98 -10.10 -0.21
C PRO A 149 -12.18 -9.50 1.17
N ALA A 150 -11.63 -10.15 2.19
CA ALA A 150 -11.44 -9.53 3.49
C ALA A 150 -10.40 -8.41 3.35
N VAL A 151 -10.51 -7.36 4.16
CA VAL A 151 -9.58 -6.24 4.14
C VAL A 151 -9.12 -5.95 5.57
N ILE A 152 -7.80 -5.83 5.74
CA ILE A 152 -7.16 -5.35 6.97
C ILE A 152 -6.43 -4.05 6.63
N LEU A 153 -6.77 -2.97 7.33
CA LEU A 153 -6.01 -1.72 7.32
C LEU A 153 -5.02 -1.75 8.49
N TYR A 154 -3.73 -1.78 8.18
CA TYR A 154 -2.65 -1.71 9.17
C TYR A 154 -2.08 -0.30 9.23
N ASN A 155 -2.36 0.43 10.30
CA ASN A 155 -1.73 1.72 10.57
C ASN A 155 -0.30 1.50 11.07
N SER A 156 0.66 1.75 10.20
CA SER A 156 2.08 1.85 10.54
C SER A 156 2.34 3.25 11.10
N TYR A 157 3.09 3.29 12.20
CA TYR A 157 3.36 4.53 12.92
C TYR A 157 4.84 4.89 12.87
N ALA A 158 5.14 6.15 12.58
CA ALA A 158 6.47 6.69 12.75
C ALA A 158 6.70 6.96 14.23
N VAL A 159 7.62 6.21 14.85
CA VAL A 159 8.01 6.32 16.26
C VAL A 159 8.37 7.76 16.67
N VAL A 160 8.83 8.58 15.72
CA VAL A 160 9.11 10.00 15.89
C VAL A 160 8.61 10.79 14.67
N GLU A 161 7.73 11.77 14.88
CA GLU A 161 7.01 12.47 13.78
C GLU A 161 7.72 13.71 13.22
N THR A 162 8.74 14.29 13.88
CA THR A 162 9.21 15.65 13.56
C THR A 162 10.62 15.72 12.97
N VAL A 163 10.82 16.64 12.02
CA VAL A 163 12.09 16.95 11.33
C VAL A 163 13.20 17.42 12.29
N GLU A 164 12.85 17.86 13.51
CA GLU A 164 13.80 18.29 14.55
C GLU A 164 14.56 17.13 15.22
N THR A 165 14.31 15.87 14.84
CA THR A 165 14.89 14.70 15.52
C THR A 165 15.83 13.87 14.64
N VAL A 166 16.66 14.54 13.83
CA VAL A 166 17.83 13.90 13.21
C VAL A 166 18.59 13.08 14.26
N GLU A 167 18.68 13.61 15.49
CA GLU A 167 19.27 12.95 16.65
C GLU A 167 18.59 11.61 16.99
N TRP A 168 17.26 11.54 17.15
CA TRP A 168 16.58 10.26 17.46
C TRP A 168 16.69 9.24 16.33
N THR A 169 16.59 9.69 15.08
CA THR A 169 16.71 8.80 13.93
C THR A 169 18.10 8.18 13.89
N GLU A 170 19.15 9.00 14.04
CA GLU A 170 20.53 8.52 14.13
C GLU A 170 20.75 7.63 15.36
N CYS A 171 20.14 7.96 16.48
CA CYS A 171 20.25 7.18 17.70
C CYS A 171 19.65 5.77 17.58
N ILE A 172 18.43 5.68 17.06
CA ILE A 172 17.75 4.40 16.82
C ILE A 172 18.51 3.60 15.76
N ALA A 173 18.94 4.27 14.68
CA ALA A 173 19.68 3.63 13.59
C ALA A 173 21.04 3.09 14.03
N HIS A 174 21.76 3.82 14.87
CA HIS A 174 23.08 3.43 15.36
C HIS A 174 23.06 2.74 16.73
N GLN A 175 21.88 2.46 17.29
CA GLN A 175 21.72 1.89 18.63
C GLN A 175 22.50 2.67 19.71
N ARG A 176 22.56 4.00 19.58
CA ARG A 176 23.31 4.90 20.47
C ARG A 176 22.42 5.48 21.58
N CYS A 177 21.60 4.65 22.20
CA CYS A 177 20.70 5.06 23.27
C CYS A 177 21.48 5.44 24.53
N ASN A 178 21.88 6.70 24.65
CA ASN A 178 22.57 7.23 25.83
C ASN A 178 22.02 8.63 26.17
N THR A 179 22.45 9.20 27.29
CA THR A 179 21.99 10.53 27.74
C THR A 179 22.42 11.68 26.83
N SER A 180 23.48 11.51 26.03
CA SER A 180 23.87 12.49 25.00
C SER A 180 22.97 12.47 23.76
N CYS A 181 22.29 11.35 23.55
CA CYS A 181 21.38 11.08 22.43
C CYS A 181 19.91 11.37 22.79
N ILE A 182 19.55 11.23 24.06
CA ILE A 182 18.23 11.52 24.60
C ILE A 182 18.44 12.51 25.74
N PRO A 183 18.53 13.83 25.44
CA PRO A 183 18.68 14.83 26.47
C PRO A 183 17.52 14.70 27.47
N GLU A 184 17.87 14.62 28.74
CA GLU A 184 17.01 14.20 29.84
C GLU A 184 15.60 14.83 29.82
N ALA A 185 14.59 14.00 30.16
CA ALA A 185 13.26 14.34 30.66
C ALA A 185 12.05 14.45 29.70
N ASN A 186 12.19 14.22 28.41
CA ASN A 186 11.02 14.01 27.55
C ASN A 186 11.02 12.57 27.05
N GLY A 187 10.10 11.75 27.59
CA GLY A 187 9.82 10.41 27.10
C GLY A 187 9.39 10.39 25.62
N PHE A 188 8.72 9.34 25.17
CA PHE A 188 7.97 9.38 23.91
C PHE A 188 6.93 10.49 23.94
N LYS A 189 7.38 11.70 23.62
CA LYS A 189 6.58 12.90 23.51
C LYS A 189 6.90 13.44 22.13
N HIS A 190 5.88 14.00 21.49
CA HIS A 190 6.11 14.94 20.39
C HIS A 190 7.19 15.95 20.81
N SER A 191 7.87 16.59 19.86
CA SER A 191 8.74 17.76 20.12
C SER A 191 8.11 18.87 20.97
N VAL A 192 6.80 18.78 21.27
CA VAL A 192 6.00 19.75 22.02
C VAL A 192 5.40 19.15 23.32
N GLY A 193 5.91 18.03 23.83
CA GLY A 193 5.54 17.52 25.17
C GLY A 193 4.10 16.96 25.30
N LYS A 194 3.37 16.79 24.20
CA LYS A 194 2.06 16.13 24.15
C LYS A 194 2.22 14.66 23.74
N ALA A 195 1.34 13.79 24.26
CA ALA A 195 1.18 12.43 23.75
C ALA A 195 1.02 12.50 22.22
N LEU A 196 1.68 11.59 21.50
CA LEU A 196 1.55 11.45 20.04
C LEU A 196 0.06 11.57 19.70
N PRO A 197 -0.36 12.67 19.05
CA PRO A 197 -1.75 12.79 18.71
C PRO A 197 -2.05 11.64 17.77
N GLN A 198 -3.06 10.84 18.09
CA GLN A 198 -3.68 9.86 17.22
C GLN A 198 -4.34 10.58 16.03
N THR A 199 -3.58 11.39 15.28
CA THR A 199 -4.11 12.49 14.48
C THR A 199 -5.20 12.02 13.53
N HIS A 200 -5.09 10.77 13.05
CA HIS A 200 -6.07 10.17 12.17
C HIS A 200 -6.60 8.78 12.62
N GLU A 201 -6.15 8.22 13.75
CA GLU A 201 -6.41 6.81 14.12
C GLU A 201 -7.90 6.59 14.40
N PRO A 202 -8.60 7.48 15.13
CA PRO A 202 -10.05 7.45 15.26
C PRO A 202 -10.76 7.42 13.90
N GLN A 203 -10.29 8.20 12.92
CA GLN A 203 -10.88 8.25 11.59
C GLN A 203 -10.70 6.92 10.86
N THR A 204 -9.52 6.29 10.96
CA THR A 204 -9.32 4.95 10.37
C THR A 204 -10.18 3.89 11.04
N LEU A 205 -10.41 3.96 12.35
CA LEU A 205 -11.32 3.06 13.08
C LEU A 205 -12.78 3.28 12.66
N GLU A 206 -13.20 4.54 12.47
CA GLU A 206 -14.54 4.87 11.96
C GLU A 206 -14.73 4.35 10.53
N LEU A 207 -13.74 4.51 9.65
CA LEU A 207 -13.72 3.90 8.32
C LEU A 207 -13.77 2.36 8.42
N GLY A 208 -13.04 1.79 9.37
CA GLY A 208 -13.08 0.37 9.74
C GLY A 208 -14.50 -0.14 9.94
N ALA A 209 -15.20 0.49 10.90
CA ALA A 209 -16.57 0.17 11.23
C ALA A 209 -17.53 0.41 10.06
N LEU A 210 -17.34 1.49 9.29
CA LEU A 210 -18.20 1.86 8.17
C LEU A 210 -18.10 0.88 7.01
N TYR A 211 -16.89 0.45 6.64
CA TYR A 211 -16.64 -0.44 5.51
C TYR A 211 -16.60 -1.92 5.89
N GLY A 212 -16.70 -2.24 7.19
CA GLY A 212 -16.60 -3.62 7.69
C GLY A 212 -15.21 -4.21 7.48
N ILE A 213 -14.16 -3.38 7.63
CA ILE A 213 -12.76 -3.79 7.50
C ILE A 213 -12.11 -3.81 8.88
N ASP A 214 -11.16 -4.72 9.09
CA ASP A 214 -10.42 -4.75 10.36
C ASP A 214 -9.32 -3.69 10.34
N VAL A 215 -9.08 -3.05 11.48
CA VAL A 215 -8.11 -1.95 11.60
C VAL A 215 -7.16 -2.25 12.74
N LEU A 216 -5.89 -2.37 12.39
CA LEU A 216 -4.79 -2.64 13.32
C LEU A 216 -3.88 -1.43 13.37
N SER A 217 -3.14 -1.28 14.47
CA SER A 217 -2.26 -0.14 14.69
C SER A 217 -1.04 -0.54 15.49
N SER A 218 0.16 -0.28 14.94
CA SER A 218 1.42 -0.45 15.68
C SER A 218 1.45 0.45 16.91
N ASN A 219 0.89 1.66 16.80
CA ASN A 219 0.87 2.64 17.89
C ASN A 219 0.08 2.12 19.09
N THR A 220 -1.15 1.65 18.85
CA THR A 220 -1.99 1.06 19.91
C THR A 220 -1.28 -0.12 20.57
N PHE A 221 -0.64 -0.99 19.80
CA PHE A 221 0.10 -2.13 20.36
C PHE A 221 1.32 -1.69 21.20
N LEU A 222 2.15 -0.76 20.70
CA LEU A 222 3.28 -0.24 21.45
C LEU A 222 2.84 0.45 22.75
N HIS A 223 1.75 1.22 22.71
CA HIS A 223 1.16 1.82 23.90
C HIS A 223 0.66 0.78 24.90
N MET A 224 0.10 -0.35 24.45
CA MET A 224 -0.28 -1.45 25.33
C MET A 224 0.94 -2.07 26.02
N LEU A 225 2.02 -2.36 25.27
CA LEU A 225 3.26 -2.88 25.85
C LEU A 225 3.85 -1.92 26.89
N MET A 226 3.85 -0.62 26.59
CA MET A 226 4.28 0.43 27.53
C MET A 226 3.36 0.55 28.74
N ARG A 227 2.04 0.45 28.55
CA ARG A 227 1.04 0.53 29.62
C ARG A 227 1.25 -0.59 30.63
N ASP A 228 1.42 -1.81 30.11
CA ASP A 228 1.48 -3.06 30.89
C ASP A 228 2.89 -3.35 31.45
N GLY A 229 3.84 -2.42 31.26
CA GLY A 229 5.20 -2.53 31.80
C GLY A 229 6.09 -3.53 31.05
N LEU A 230 5.65 -4.00 29.88
CA LEU A 230 6.41 -4.88 28.99
C LEU A 230 7.43 -4.12 28.15
N MET A 231 7.29 -2.80 28.04
CA MET A 231 8.24 -1.91 27.39
C MET A 231 8.49 -0.66 28.26
N PRO A 232 9.73 -0.19 28.41
CA PRO A 232 10.01 1.07 29.09
C PRO A 232 9.34 2.25 28.38
N ARG A 233 8.76 3.18 29.15
CA ARG A 233 8.02 4.32 28.60
C ARG A 233 8.90 5.50 28.20
N GLU A 234 10.04 5.69 28.87
CA GLU A 234 10.86 6.89 28.73
C GLU A 234 12.36 6.59 28.83
N GLY A 235 13.17 7.53 28.34
CA GLY A 235 14.62 7.54 28.50
C GLY A 235 15.37 6.48 27.67
N VAL A 236 16.58 6.17 28.12
CA VAL A 236 17.51 5.24 27.44
C VAL A 236 16.87 3.87 27.20
N ALA A 237 16.22 3.30 28.21
CA ALA A 237 15.62 1.97 28.11
C ALA A 237 14.49 1.90 27.05
N ALA A 238 13.76 3.00 26.85
CA ALA A 238 12.71 3.09 25.84
C ALA A 238 13.31 3.15 24.43
N CYS A 239 14.38 3.92 24.23
CA CYS A 239 15.16 3.90 22.99
C CYS A 239 15.79 2.54 22.71
N GLU A 240 16.34 1.86 23.72
CA GLU A 240 16.90 0.51 23.56
C GLU A 240 15.83 -0.50 23.12
N ALA A 241 14.63 -0.42 23.67
CA ALA A 241 13.51 -1.27 23.25
C ALA A 241 13.08 -0.96 21.80
N LEU A 242 12.95 0.32 21.45
CA LEU A 242 12.60 0.76 20.11
C LEU A 242 13.64 0.40 19.06
N SER A 243 14.91 0.60 19.35
CA SER A 243 16.02 0.30 18.43
C SER A 243 16.19 -1.19 18.16
N LYS A 244 15.55 -2.06 18.95
CA LYS A 244 15.39 -3.49 18.63
C LYS A 244 14.21 -3.75 17.69
N LEU A 245 13.18 -2.92 17.74
CA LEU A 245 11.98 -3.03 16.90
C LEU A 245 12.12 -2.34 15.56
N PHE A 246 12.85 -1.23 15.48
CA PHE A 246 12.96 -0.38 14.29
C PHE A 246 14.41 -0.06 13.94
N MET A 247 14.69 0.05 12.63
CA MET A 247 16.00 0.46 12.10
C MET A 247 16.12 1.96 12.08
N ASP A 248 15.03 2.67 11.89
CA ASP A 248 14.92 4.11 12.03
C ASP A 248 13.59 4.41 12.72
N THR A 249 12.97 5.55 12.46
CA THR A 249 11.70 5.89 13.09
C THR A 249 10.50 5.17 12.47
N ILE A 250 10.67 4.43 11.37
CA ILE A 250 9.57 3.89 10.55
C ILE A 250 9.76 2.41 10.24
N HIS A 251 10.95 2.04 9.79
CA HIS A 251 11.20 0.74 9.18
C HIS A 251 11.47 -0.32 10.25
N PRO A 252 10.76 -1.46 10.21
CA PRO A 252 10.91 -2.48 11.24
C PRO A 252 12.21 -3.29 11.07
N ARG A 253 12.92 -3.49 12.19
CA ARG A 253 13.91 -4.58 12.34
C ARG A 253 13.20 -5.92 12.43
N MET A 254 13.99 -6.99 12.50
CA MET A 254 13.49 -8.36 12.70
C MET A 254 12.37 -8.45 13.75
N LEU A 255 12.58 -7.97 14.97
CA LEU A 255 11.55 -8.07 16.02
C LEU A 255 10.28 -7.27 15.68
N GLY A 256 10.43 -6.10 15.05
CA GLY A 256 9.29 -5.32 14.54
C GLY A 256 8.53 -6.06 13.44
N ARG A 257 9.24 -6.77 12.55
CA ARG A 257 8.62 -7.59 11.49
C ARG A 257 7.83 -8.76 12.08
N TYR A 258 8.37 -9.43 13.11
CA TYR A 258 7.65 -10.47 13.86
C TYR A 258 6.38 -9.92 14.51
N MET A 259 6.51 -8.81 15.23
CA MET A 259 5.38 -8.13 15.85
C MET A 259 4.28 -7.81 14.83
N MET A 260 4.63 -7.26 13.68
CA MET A 260 3.68 -6.96 12.59
C MET A 260 2.98 -8.22 12.08
N GLY A 261 3.74 -9.27 11.76
CA GLY A 261 3.20 -10.54 11.26
C GLY A 261 2.25 -11.21 12.25
N GLU A 262 2.61 -11.22 13.54
CA GLU A 262 1.76 -11.77 14.60
C GLU A 262 0.48 -10.95 14.82
N LEU A 263 0.55 -9.61 14.77
CA LEU A 263 -0.64 -8.77 14.89
C LEU A 263 -1.65 -9.04 13.77
N LEU A 264 -1.18 -9.15 12.53
CA LEU A 264 -2.01 -9.51 11.37
C LEU A 264 -2.61 -10.91 11.51
N PHE A 265 -1.83 -11.87 11.98
CA PHE A 265 -2.31 -13.23 12.20
C PHE A 265 -3.31 -13.33 13.36
N ALA A 266 -3.08 -12.60 14.45
CA ALA A 266 -3.99 -12.54 15.60
C ALA A 266 -5.37 -11.96 15.23
N SER A 267 -5.43 -11.04 14.27
CA SER A 267 -6.69 -10.58 13.67
C SER A 267 -7.48 -11.74 13.05
N LEU A 268 -6.80 -12.63 12.30
CA LEU A 268 -7.45 -13.81 11.71
C LEU A 268 -7.97 -14.79 12.77
N GLN A 269 -7.21 -15.02 13.83
CA GLN A 269 -7.66 -15.86 14.95
C GLN A 269 -8.91 -15.27 15.61
N ARG A 270 -8.90 -13.97 15.90
CA ARG A 270 -10.08 -13.28 16.45
C ARG A 270 -11.30 -13.40 15.53
N ALA A 271 -11.11 -13.24 14.22
CA ALA A 271 -12.18 -13.39 13.24
C ALA A 271 -12.72 -14.83 13.22
N ARG A 272 -11.84 -15.84 13.38
CA ARG A 272 -12.23 -17.25 13.51
C ARG A 272 -13.06 -17.51 14.75
N ASP A 273 -12.58 -17.07 15.92
CA ASP A 273 -13.29 -17.24 17.20
C ASP A 273 -14.67 -16.58 17.15
N TRP A 274 -14.74 -15.38 16.55
CA TRP A 274 -16.02 -14.69 16.38
C TRP A 274 -16.97 -15.44 15.44
N LEU A 275 -16.49 -15.98 14.32
CA LEU A 275 -17.31 -16.78 13.39
C LEU A 275 -17.78 -18.11 14.00
N GLN A 276 -16.98 -18.73 14.87
CA GLN A 276 -17.39 -19.92 15.61
C GLN A 276 -18.52 -19.60 16.60
N ALA A 277 -18.47 -18.44 17.25
CA ALA A 277 -19.54 -17.95 18.10
C ALA A 277 -20.78 -17.48 17.32
N HIS A 278 -20.63 -17.15 16.02
CA HIS A 278 -21.69 -16.61 15.17
C HIS A 278 -21.72 -17.33 13.80
N PRO A 279 -22.09 -18.63 13.75
CA PRO A 279 -21.97 -19.44 12.52
C PRO A 279 -22.82 -18.90 11.36
N ASP A 280 -23.96 -18.27 11.67
CA ASP A 280 -24.90 -17.69 10.69
C ASP A 280 -24.55 -16.26 10.28
N ALA A 281 -23.43 -15.71 10.76
CA ALA A 281 -23.00 -14.37 10.40
C ALA A 281 -22.79 -14.25 8.88
N VAL A 282 -23.31 -13.15 8.34
CA VAL A 282 -23.14 -12.73 6.95
C VAL A 282 -22.31 -11.45 6.95
N ALA A 283 -21.43 -11.30 5.95
CA ALA A 283 -20.65 -10.09 5.80
C ALA A 283 -21.60 -8.87 5.63
N PRO A 284 -21.33 -7.74 6.30
CA PRO A 284 -22.13 -6.54 6.14
C PRO A 284 -22.13 -6.07 4.67
N GLY A 285 -23.25 -5.49 4.25
CA GLY A 285 -23.34 -4.80 2.96
C GLY A 285 -22.36 -3.62 2.93
N LEU A 286 -21.92 -3.22 1.73
CA LEU A 286 -21.12 -1.99 1.63
C LEU A 286 -22.02 -0.79 1.93
N PRO A 287 -21.50 0.21 2.65
CA PRO A 287 -22.23 1.45 2.88
C PRO A 287 -22.55 2.10 1.53
N MET A 288 -23.80 2.52 1.35
CA MET A 288 -24.23 3.21 0.12
C MET A 288 -23.72 4.65 0.03
N ARG A 289 -23.11 5.21 1.09
CA ARG A 289 -22.64 6.60 1.14
C ARG A 289 -21.20 6.68 1.63
N PRO A 290 -20.35 7.52 1.02
CA PRO A 290 -19.02 7.82 1.54
C PRO A 290 -19.11 8.55 2.88
N TYR A 291 -18.07 8.40 3.70
CA TYR A 291 -17.85 9.04 4.99
C TYR A 291 -17.60 10.55 4.81
N ALA A 292 -16.72 10.93 3.88
CA ALA A 292 -16.59 12.33 3.51
C ALA A 292 -17.81 12.79 2.71
N ASN A 293 -18.30 14.02 2.96
CA ASN A 293 -19.41 14.69 2.22
C ASN A 293 -19.13 14.92 0.72
N GLY A 294 -18.15 14.22 0.14
CA GLY A 294 -17.80 14.26 -1.28
C GLY A 294 -18.80 13.51 -2.15
N SER A 295 -18.87 13.90 -3.42
CA SER A 295 -19.69 13.20 -4.40
C SER A 295 -19.30 11.72 -4.46
N LEU A 296 -20.29 10.84 -4.64
CA LEU A 296 -20.09 9.40 -4.76
C LEU A 296 -19.29 8.97 -5.99
N LEU A 297 -18.83 9.91 -6.81
CA LEU A 297 -17.99 9.66 -7.96
C LEU A 297 -16.77 8.87 -7.48
N LEU A 298 -16.79 7.57 -7.75
CA LEU A 298 -15.57 6.77 -7.80
C LEU A 298 -14.72 7.49 -8.84
N GLU A 299 -13.64 8.13 -8.40
CA GLU A 299 -12.66 8.65 -9.35
C GLU A 299 -12.21 7.45 -10.17
N GLN A 300 -12.54 7.45 -11.47
CA GLN A 300 -12.06 6.39 -12.34
C GLN A 300 -10.55 6.38 -12.24
N LYS A 301 -10.00 5.25 -11.77
CA LYS A 301 -8.56 5.04 -11.71
C LYS A 301 -7.97 5.36 -13.07
N ARG A 302 -7.01 6.27 -13.05
CA ARG A 302 -6.32 6.69 -14.26
C ARG A 302 -5.15 5.75 -14.46
N CYS A 303 -5.37 4.70 -15.23
CA CYS A 303 -4.29 3.85 -15.69
C CYS A 303 -3.45 4.61 -16.72
N TYR A 304 -2.54 5.43 -16.22
CA TYR A 304 -1.60 6.14 -17.06
C TYR A 304 -0.49 5.16 -17.49
N MET A 305 -0.14 5.19 -18.77
CA MET A 305 0.98 4.44 -19.37
C MET A 305 0.82 2.93 -19.63
N SER A 306 -0.39 2.35 -19.65
CA SER A 306 -0.53 1.00 -20.26
C SER A 306 -0.27 1.02 -21.79
N THR A 307 -0.25 2.19 -22.41
CA THR A 307 -0.26 2.35 -23.88
C THR A 307 0.58 3.55 -24.35
N VAL A 308 1.83 3.68 -23.92
CA VAL A 308 2.79 4.48 -24.71
C VAL A 308 3.37 3.57 -25.80
N HIS A 309 2.55 3.28 -26.82
CA HIS A 309 3.01 2.63 -28.05
C HIS A 309 3.32 3.70 -29.10
N GLY A 310 4.60 4.00 -29.29
CA GLY A 310 5.06 4.76 -30.44
C GLY A 310 4.86 3.97 -31.74
N PRO A 311 4.91 4.63 -32.91
CA PRO A 311 4.75 3.98 -34.21
C PRO A 311 5.82 2.91 -34.55
N GLU A 312 6.92 2.82 -33.79
CA GLU A 312 7.90 1.71 -33.87
C GLU A 312 7.63 0.57 -32.87
N PHE A 313 6.63 0.69 -31.99
CA PHE A 313 6.30 -0.26 -30.91
C PHE A 313 4.88 -0.86 -31.07
N GLN A 314 4.48 -1.15 -32.31
CA GLN A 314 3.21 -1.80 -32.66
C GLN A 314 3.34 -3.33 -32.64
N HIS A 315 3.37 -3.96 -31.46
CA HIS A 315 3.03 -5.37 -31.36
C HIS A 315 1.81 -5.57 -30.46
N HIS A 316 0.71 -5.90 -31.14
CA HIS A 316 -0.61 -6.31 -30.70
C HIS A 316 -0.67 -6.98 -29.31
N MET A 317 -1.12 -6.24 -28.29
CA MET A 317 -1.97 -6.82 -27.25
C MET A 317 -3.40 -6.35 -27.51
N HIS A 318 -4.15 -7.18 -28.23
CA HIS A 318 -5.59 -7.06 -28.35
C HIS A 318 -6.26 -7.45 -27.01
N ALA A 319 -6.17 -6.58 -26.00
CA ALA A 319 -7.13 -6.59 -24.92
C ALA A 319 -8.41 -5.93 -25.44
N HIS A 320 -9.23 -6.69 -26.15
CA HIS A 320 -10.56 -6.27 -26.56
C HIS A 320 -11.33 -5.84 -25.30
N ASN A 321 -11.71 -4.57 -25.24
CA ASN A 321 -12.54 -3.89 -24.20
C ASN A 321 -11.84 -3.03 -23.14
N VAL A 322 -10.54 -2.71 -23.23
CA VAL A 322 -10.01 -1.61 -22.39
C VAL A 322 -10.48 -0.27 -22.99
N PRO A 323 -11.21 0.58 -22.24
CA PRO A 323 -11.60 1.91 -22.71
C PRO A 323 -10.36 2.70 -23.16
N LYS A 324 -10.50 3.49 -24.23
CA LYS A 324 -9.43 4.34 -24.81
C LYS A 324 -8.65 5.06 -23.70
N SER A 325 -7.32 5.08 -23.83
CA SER A 325 -6.38 5.74 -22.92
C SER A 325 -6.86 7.15 -22.51
N TYR A 326 -6.95 7.41 -21.21
CA TYR A 326 -7.35 8.72 -20.65
C TYR A 326 -6.25 9.79 -20.79
N LEU A 327 -5.05 9.39 -21.20
CA LEU A 327 -3.89 10.26 -21.42
C LEU A 327 -3.20 9.86 -22.73
N ASP A 328 -3.22 10.76 -23.71
CA ASP A 328 -2.49 10.59 -24.96
C ASP A 328 -1.28 11.54 -24.98
N VAL A 329 -0.08 11.02 -25.27
CA VAL A 329 1.09 11.85 -25.54
C VAL A 329 0.91 12.46 -26.94
N VAL A 330 0.65 13.76 -26.99
CA VAL A 330 0.46 14.53 -28.24
C VAL A 330 1.80 14.84 -28.90
N SER A 331 2.83 15.13 -28.09
CA SER A 331 4.19 15.41 -28.55
C SER A 331 5.19 15.16 -27.42
N SER A 332 6.36 14.59 -27.75
CA SER A 332 7.41 14.24 -26.79
C SER A 332 8.80 14.71 -27.24
N HIS A 333 8.87 15.88 -27.87
CA HIS A 333 10.13 16.41 -28.41
C HIS A 333 11.22 16.50 -27.33
N GLY A 334 12.33 15.78 -27.51
CA GLY A 334 13.43 15.73 -26.54
C GLY A 334 13.13 14.96 -25.25
N TRP A 335 12.00 14.26 -25.17
CA TRP A 335 11.66 13.31 -24.11
C TRP A 335 11.77 11.88 -24.64
N GLN A 336 12.37 10.99 -23.85
CA GLN A 336 12.53 9.58 -24.18
C GLN A 336 11.86 8.73 -23.10
N LEU A 337 11.11 7.71 -23.52
CA LEU A 337 10.63 6.69 -22.61
C LEU A 337 11.79 5.79 -22.22
N VAL A 338 12.06 5.72 -20.93
CA VAL A 338 13.11 4.91 -20.35
C VAL A 338 12.45 3.83 -19.50
N PHE A 339 12.69 2.57 -19.86
CA PHE A 339 12.23 1.40 -19.12
C PHE A 339 13.26 0.96 -18.07
N TYR A 340 14.54 1.14 -18.36
CA TYR A 340 15.66 0.75 -17.52
C TYR A 340 16.74 1.82 -17.55
N ASP A 341 17.34 2.10 -16.41
CA ASP A 341 18.59 2.83 -16.33
C ASP A 341 19.57 1.97 -15.53
N ASN A 342 20.77 1.75 -16.07
CA ASN A 342 21.78 0.91 -15.47
C ASN A 342 22.35 1.52 -14.17
N ASN A 343 22.08 2.81 -13.89
CA ASN A 343 22.66 3.54 -12.77
C ASN A 343 21.64 4.23 -11.84
N GLN A 344 20.98 3.44 -10.99
CA GLN A 344 20.58 3.83 -9.62
C GLN A 344 19.13 4.28 -9.29
N THR A 345 18.14 4.33 -10.18
CA THR A 345 16.76 4.55 -9.68
C THR A 345 15.67 3.79 -10.47
N HIS A 346 15.48 2.51 -10.14
CA HIS A 346 14.28 1.75 -10.53
C HIS A 346 12.97 2.41 -10.05
N ARG A 347 13.05 3.41 -9.13
CA ARG A 347 11.92 4.17 -8.55
C ARG A 347 11.08 4.95 -9.56
N HIS A 348 11.67 5.39 -10.66
CA HIS A 348 11.00 6.29 -11.62
C HIS A 348 10.78 5.65 -12.99
N LYS A 349 10.75 4.31 -13.05
CA LYS A 349 10.66 3.55 -14.31
C LYS A 349 9.43 2.62 -14.31
N PRO A 350 8.74 2.42 -15.45
CA PRO A 350 8.97 3.14 -16.71
C PRO A 350 8.63 4.63 -16.57
N GLY A 351 9.38 5.50 -17.25
CA GLY A 351 9.21 6.95 -17.12
C GLY A 351 9.77 7.74 -18.29
N LEU A 352 9.30 8.96 -18.48
CA LEU A 352 9.77 9.86 -19.54
C LEU A 352 10.91 10.74 -19.00
N VAL A 353 12.04 10.77 -19.71
CA VAL A 353 13.24 11.56 -19.35
C VAL A 353 13.54 12.57 -20.45
N ALA A 354 13.79 13.82 -20.07
CA ALA A 354 14.31 14.85 -20.96
C ALA A 354 15.79 15.08 -20.71
N TRP A 355 16.60 15.05 -21.78
CA TRP A 355 18.05 15.30 -21.72
C TRP A 355 18.44 16.71 -22.16
N HIS A 356 17.50 17.45 -22.75
CA HIS A 356 17.74 18.78 -23.28
C HIS A 356 16.85 19.83 -22.58
N PRO A 357 17.38 21.04 -22.30
CA PRO A 357 16.60 22.12 -21.73
C PRO A 357 15.38 22.50 -22.57
N ASP A 358 15.40 22.32 -23.90
CA ASP A 358 14.29 22.72 -24.76
C ASP A 358 13.28 21.59 -25.02
N SER A 359 13.38 20.47 -24.28
CA SER A 359 12.46 19.34 -24.42
C SER A 359 11.03 19.74 -24.03
N VAL A 360 10.07 19.36 -24.87
CA VAL A 360 8.64 19.64 -24.72
C VAL A 360 7.85 18.35 -24.68
N LEU A 361 7.05 18.18 -23.63
CA LEU A 361 6.09 17.11 -23.52
C LEU A 361 4.68 17.69 -23.47
N GLN A 362 3.81 17.22 -24.36
CA GLN A 362 2.42 17.61 -24.45
C GLN A 362 1.55 16.37 -24.29
N PHE A 363 0.58 16.47 -23.39
CA PHE A 363 -0.43 15.44 -23.20
C PHE A 363 -1.82 15.99 -23.51
N ARG A 364 -2.69 15.10 -23.95
CA ARG A 364 -4.14 15.28 -24.02
C ARG A 364 -4.75 14.39 -22.95
N ILE A 365 -5.47 14.98 -22.01
CA ILE A 365 -6.21 14.25 -20.98
C ILE A 365 -7.68 14.24 -21.40
N ASN A 366 -8.28 13.06 -21.49
CA ASN A 366 -9.73 12.95 -21.62
C ASN A 366 -10.36 13.09 -20.22
N THR A 367 -11.07 14.19 -19.98
CA THR A 367 -11.76 14.44 -18.70
C THR A 367 -13.21 13.98 -18.71
N ASP A 368 -13.70 13.39 -19.81
CA ASP A 368 -15.06 12.84 -19.87
C ASP A 368 -15.10 11.50 -19.12
N MET A 369 -15.26 11.59 -17.79
CA MET A 369 -15.25 10.44 -16.86
C MET A 369 -16.64 9.80 -16.70
N ARG A 370 -17.57 10.03 -17.63
CA ARG A 370 -18.89 9.38 -17.57
C ARG A 370 -18.74 7.92 -18.00
N GLN A 371 -18.97 6.98 -17.08
CA GLN A 371 -19.07 5.57 -17.44
C GLN A 371 -20.21 5.39 -18.46
N PRO A 372 -19.97 4.73 -19.61
CA PRO A 372 -21.06 4.28 -20.46
C PRO A 372 -21.90 3.26 -19.68
N GLY A 373 -23.10 3.66 -19.24
CA GLY A 373 -24.04 2.79 -18.53
C GLY A 373 -24.43 3.22 -17.11
N PHE A 374 -23.77 4.23 -16.52
CA PHE A 374 -24.25 4.84 -15.28
C PHE A 374 -25.19 6.00 -15.63
N ASP A 375 -26.47 5.69 -15.84
CA ASP A 375 -27.53 6.70 -15.90
C ASP A 375 -28.05 6.92 -14.47
N PRO A 376 -27.62 7.97 -13.75
CA PRO A 376 -28.11 8.26 -12.42
C PRO A 376 -29.56 8.72 -12.58
N GLY A 377 -30.47 7.75 -12.54
CA GLY A 377 -31.88 7.87 -12.94
C GLY A 377 -32.46 9.28 -12.92
N GLY A 378 -32.90 9.73 -14.10
CA GLY A 378 -34.12 10.53 -14.22
C GLY A 378 -34.05 12.02 -13.88
N VAL A 379 -32.86 12.63 -13.72
CA VAL A 379 -32.77 14.10 -13.78
C VAL A 379 -32.42 14.50 -15.21
N ALA A 380 -33.44 14.79 -16.00
CA ALA A 380 -33.34 15.30 -17.37
C ALA A 380 -32.74 16.72 -17.40
N GLY A 381 -31.46 16.84 -17.04
CA GLY A 381 -30.64 18.03 -17.27
C GLY A 381 -29.75 17.76 -18.48
N LYS A 382 -30.07 18.38 -19.62
CA LYS A 382 -29.21 18.37 -20.82
C LYS A 382 -27.88 19.10 -20.53
N CYS A 383 -26.91 18.39 -19.95
CA CYS A 383 -25.51 18.82 -20.01
C CYS A 383 -24.94 18.31 -21.34
N GLN A 384 -24.87 19.20 -22.34
CA GLN A 384 -24.11 18.94 -23.57
C GLN A 384 -22.65 18.56 -23.22
N PRO A 385 -22.03 17.63 -23.96
CA PRO A 385 -20.67 17.20 -23.71
C PRO A 385 -19.69 18.22 -24.31
N ASP A 386 -19.30 19.21 -23.52
CA ASP A 386 -18.07 19.95 -23.82
C ASP A 386 -16.90 19.07 -23.38
N VAL A 387 -16.22 18.45 -24.34
CA VAL A 387 -14.96 17.73 -24.12
C VAL A 387 -13.92 18.77 -23.70
N LEU A 388 -13.68 18.89 -22.40
CA LEU A 388 -12.61 19.72 -21.85
C LEU A 388 -11.26 19.05 -22.13
N VAL A 389 -10.70 19.31 -23.31
CA VAL A 389 -9.34 18.91 -23.64
C VAL A 389 -8.37 19.85 -22.93
N ALA A 390 -7.83 19.43 -21.80
CA ALA A 390 -6.71 20.13 -21.17
C ALA A 390 -5.39 19.71 -21.85
N CYS A 391 -4.80 20.61 -22.65
CA CYS A 391 -3.45 20.45 -23.16
C CYS A 391 -2.46 21.02 -22.14
N LYS A 392 -1.68 20.17 -21.46
CA LYS A 392 -0.60 20.62 -20.57
C LYS A 392 0.74 20.50 -21.29
N ARG A 393 1.47 21.62 -21.39
CA ARG A 393 2.83 21.69 -21.94
C ARG A 393 3.84 21.71 -20.79
N ILE A 394 4.72 20.72 -20.74
CA ILE A 394 5.87 20.68 -19.83
C ILE A 394 7.10 21.08 -20.63
N VAL A 395 7.81 22.10 -20.16
CA VAL A 395 9.05 22.60 -20.77
C VAL A 395 10.15 22.41 -19.74
N CYS A 396 11.18 21.64 -20.09
CA CYS A 396 12.37 21.55 -19.25
C CYS A 396 13.01 22.95 -19.17
N LYS A 397 13.66 23.32 -18.07
CA LYS A 397 14.42 24.57 -18.01
C LYS A 397 15.72 24.28 -17.28
N ARG A 398 16.82 24.80 -17.82
CA ARG A 398 18.11 24.72 -17.16
C ARG A 398 18.13 25.70 -15.99
N GLU A 399 18.21 25.20 -14.76
CA GLU A 399 18.57 26.05 -13.64
C GLU A 399 20.02 26.53 -13.83
N LYS A 400 20.21 27.85 -13.88
CA LYS A 400 21.55 28.43 -13.75
C LYS A 400 21.96 28.23 -12.28
N ARG A 401 22.88 27.30 -12.04
CA ARG A 401 23.57 27.17 -10.75
C ARG A 401 24.63 28.24 -10.61
#